data_AF-A0A060X0Q3-F1
#
_entry.id   AF-A0A060X0Q3-F1
#
_cell.length_a   1.000
_cell.length_b   1.000
_cell.length_c   1.000
_cell.angle_alpha   90.00
_cell.angle_beta   90.00
_cell.angle_gamma   90.00
#
_symmetry.space_group_name_H-M   'P 1'
#
loop_
_entity.id
_entity.type
_entity.pdbx_description
1 polymer ?
#
loop_
_entity_poly.entity_id
_entity_poly.type
_entity_poly.pdbx_seq_one_letter_code
_entity_poly.pdbx_strand_id
1 'polypeptide(L)'
;MSTSFYVALMFHRCQRAVRGLQSRCGHCTEQEERLLRNVVSSLAGSLQELSTNFRHTQSSYLKRMKNREERSKHFFDSGPLMEEDEDIALYDRGFTGDQLVLVEQNTVMVEEREREVRQIVQSISDLNEIFRDLAGLVVEQGTVLDRIDFNVEQSCVKTEEGLKQLQKAEQYQKKNRKMLVILILTVIVVVLILILFGTKF
;
A
#
# COMPACT_ATOMS: atom_id res chain seq x y z
N MET A 1 -3.86 -21.32 -14.71
CA MET A 1 -3.23 -19.99 -14.58
C MET A 1 -2.80 -19.86 -13.12
N SER A 2 -1.51 -19.89 -12.83
CA SER A 2 -0.98 -20.03 -11.46
C SER A 2 -1.34 -18.80 -10.61
N THR A 3 -1.83 -19.02 -9.39
CA THR A 3 -2.23 -17.96 -8.44
C THR A 3 -1.13 -16.91 -8.21
N SER A 4 0.13 -17.34 -8.26
CA SER A 4 1.33 -16.48 -8.21
C SER A 4 1.33 -15.39 -9.29
N PHE A 5 0.99 -15.74 -10.53
CA PHE A 5 0.94 -14.79 -11.65
C PHE A 5 -0.18 -13.76 -11.47
N TYR A 6 -1.32 -14.18 -10.93
CA TYR A 6 -2.43 -13.27 -10.65
C TYR A 6 -2.06 -12.23 -9.59
N VAL A 7 -1.34 -12.64 -8.55
CA VAL A 7 -0.85 -11.72 -7.51
C VAL A 7 0.17 -10.74 -8.10
N ALA A 8 1.14 -11.21 -8.91
CA ALA A 8 2.09 -10.32 -9.59
C ALA A 8 1.40 -9.30 -10.51
N LEU A 9 0.37 -9.74 -11.25
CA LEU A 9 -0.44 -8.85 -12.09
C LEU A 9 -1.16 -7.78 -11.25
N MET A 10 -1.69 -8.15 -10.07
CA MET A 10 -2.31 -7.18 -9.17
C MET A 10 -1.31 -6.14 -8.66
N PHE A 11 -0.07 -6.54 -8.35
CA PHE A 11 0.99 -5.60 -7.99
C PHE A 11 1.26 -4.58 -9.11
N HIS A 12 1.36 -5.03 -10.36
CA HIS A 12 1.51 -4.11 -11.50
C HIS A 12 0.32 -3.17 -11.68
N ARG A 13 -0.92 -3.65 -11.49
CA ARG A 13 -2.12 -2.80 -11.56
C ARG A 13 -2.10 -1.73 -10.48
N CYS A 14 -1.74 -2.10 -9.25
CA CYS A 14 -1.58 -1.17 -8.14
C CYS A 14 -0.48 -0.15 -8.42
N GLN A 15 0.71 -0.60 -8.86
CA GLN A 15 1.83 0.28 -9.22
C GLN A 15 1.43 1.29 -10.30
N ARG A 16 0.73 0.84 -11.35
CA ARG A 16 0.25 1.74 -12.43
C ARG A 16 -0.80 2.72 -11.92
N ALA A 17 -1.67 2.32 -11.01
CA ALA A 17 -2.64 3.21 -10.37
C ALA A 17 -1.94 4.28 -9.51
N VAL A 18 -0.94 3.89 -8.71
CA VAL A 18 -0.12 4.80 -7.90
C VAL A 18 0.58 5.84 -8.78
N ARG A 19 1.22 5.42 -9.87
CA ARG A 19 1.86 6.34 -10.83
C ARG A 19 0.85 7.21 -11.59
N GLY A 20 -0.31 6.66 -11.93
CA GLY A 20 -1.38 7.39 -12.62
C GLY A 20 -2.00 8.50 -11.77
N LEU A 21 -1.97 8.37 -10.44
CA LEU A 21 -2.38 9.44 -9.53
C LEU A 21 -1.41 10.63 -9.60
N GLN A 22 -0.10 10.37 -9.70
CA GLN A 22 0.93 11.41 -9.82
C GLN A 22 0.82 12.20 -11.13
N SER A 23 0.48 11.56 -12.25
CA SER A 23 0.42 12.22 -13.57
C SER A 23 -0.86 13.03 -13.83
N ARG A 24 -1.92 12.82 -13.04
CA ARG A 24 -3.21 13.53 -13.20
C ARG A 24 -3.22 14.96 -12.65
N CYS A 25 -2.12 15.42 -12.05
CA CYS A 25 -2.05 16.64 -11.27
C CYS A 25 -1.62 17.87 -12.10
N GLY A 26 -2.33 18.17 -13.20
CA GLY A 26 -2.06 19.36 -14.01
C GLY A 26 -2.81 20.62 -13.58
N HIS A 27 -3.87 20.50 -12.76
CA HIS A 27 -4.83 21.58 -12.41
C HIS A 27 -5.33 21.47 -10.96
N CYS A 28 -4.45 21.18 -10.00
CA CYS A 28 -4.84 21.05 -8.58
C CYS A 28 -4.38 22.26 -7.77
N THR A 29 -5.12 22.57 -6.71
CA THR A 29 -4.69 23.52 -5.68
C THR A 29 -3.46 23.01 -4.95
N GLU A 30 -2.67 23.92 -4.37
CA GLU A 30 -1.44 23.56 -3.64
C GLU A 30 -1.71 22.60 -2.46
N GLN A 31 -2.89 22.70 -1.84
CA GLN A 31 -3.34 21.79 -0.77
C GLN A 31 -3.67 20.38 -1.30
N GLU A 32 -4.34 20.29 -2.45
CA GLU A 32 -4.65 19.01 -3.10
C GLU A 32 -3.38 18.30 -3.57
N GLU A 33 -2.40 19.04 -4.09
CA GLU A 33 -1.12 18.49 -4.54
C GLU A 33 -0.33 17.88 -3.36
N ARG A 34 -0.31 18.57 -2.21
CA ARG A 34 0.32 18.07 -0.98
C ARG A 34 -0.40 16.83 -0.43
N LEU A 35 -1.73 16.85 -0.37
CA LEU A 35 -2.54 15.69 0.04
C LEU A 35 -2.30 14.47 -0.86
N LEU A 36 -2.27 14.70 -2.18
CA LEU A 36 -2.05 13.65 -3.17
C LEU A 36 -0.67 13.01 -3.02
N ARG A 37 0.38 13.82 -2.84
CA ARG A 37 1.72 13.30 -2.53
C ARG A 37 1.67 12.37 -1.32
N ASN A 38 1.03 12.78 -0.23
CA ASN A 38 0.90 11.98 1.00
C ASN A 38 0.19 10.64 0.75
N VAL A 39 -0.90 10.64 -0.01
CA VAL A 39 -1.62 9.41 -0.38
C VAL A 39 -0.76 8.49 -1.23
N VAL A 40 -0.07 9.02 -2.24
CA VAL A 40 0.81 8.26 -3.15
C VAL A 40 1.93 7.57 -2.39
N SER A 41 2.63 8.28 -1.49
CA SER A 41 3.70 7.70 -0.68
C SER A 41 3.19 6.68 0.33
N SER A 42 2.05 6.93 0.97
CA SER A 42 1.44 5.93 1.87
C SER A 42 1.10 4.65 1.13
N LEU A 43 0.49 4.76 -0.05
CA LEU A 43 0.12 3.61 -0.87
C LEU A 43 1.35 2.87 -1.42
N ALA A 44 2.39 3.61 -1.83
CA ALA A 44 3.66 3.05 -2.26
C ALA A 44 4.36 2.27 -1.12
N GLY A 45 4.35 2.80 0.10
CA GLY A 45 4.89 2.13 1.29
C GLY A 45 4.16 0.83 1.61
N SER A 46 2.82 0.84 1.64
CA SER A 46 2.03 -0.38 1.85
C SER A 46 2.26 -1.43 0.75
N LEU A 47 2.37 -0.99 -0.51
CA LEU A 47 2.62 -1.88 -1.64
C LEU A 47 4.04 -2.48 -1.59
N GLN A 48 5.02 -1.71 -1.11
CA GLN A 48 6.39 -2.16 -0.91
C GLN A 48 6.48 -3.22 0.21
N GLU A 49 5.79 -3.00 1.33
CA GLU A 49 5.70 -3.98 2.42
C GLU A 49 5.05 -5.29 1.94
N LEU A 50 3.91 -5.20 1.25
CA LEU A 50 3.22 -6.37 0.71
C LEU A 50 4.07 -7.13 -0.32
N SER A 51 4.79 -6.42 -1.20
CA SER A 51 5.71 -7.02 -2.17
C SER A 51 6.86 -7.76 -1.47
N THR A 52 7.41 -7.17 -0.42
CA THR A 52 8.49 -7.77 0.38
C THR A 52 8.01 -9.06 1.06
N ASN A 53 6.84 -9.02 1.69
CA ASN A 53 6.24 -10.19 2.32
C ASN A 53 5.98 -11.31 1.30
N PHE A 54 5.40 -10.99 0.14
CA PHE A 54 5.09 -11.96 -0.89
C PHE A 54 6.36 -12.60 -1.48
N ARG A 55 7.41 -11.82 -1.77
CA ARG A 55 8.72 -12.33 -2.21
C ARG A 55 9.37 -13.23 -1.17
N HIS A 56 9.23 -12.90 0.12
CA HIS A 56 9.76 -13.73 1.20
C HIS A 56 9.03 -15.08 1.28
N THR A 57 7.71 -15.10 1.12
CA THR A 57 6.91 -16.33 1.03
C THR A 57 7.31 -17.16 -0.19
N GLN A 58 7.44 -16.56 -1.37
CA GLN A 58 7.88 -17.24 -2.60
C GLN A 58 9.28 -17.83 -2.46
N SER A 59 10.23 -17.08 -1.90
CA SER A 59 11.61 -17.54 -1.66
C SER A 59 11.65 -18.70 -0.67
N SER A 60 10.85 -18.62 0.40
CA SER A 60 10.72 -19.69 1.39
C SER A 60 10.12 -20.95 0.77
N TYR A 61 9.12 -20.81 -0.11
CA TYR A 61 8.53 -21.91 -0.84
C TYR A 61 9.54 -22.59 -1.76
N LEU A 62 10.29 -21.82 -2.57
CA LEU A 62 11.35 -22.34 -3.43
C LEU A 62 12.42 -23.10 -2.63
N LYS A 63 12.85 -22.55 -1.49
CA LYS A 63 13.83 -23.22 -0.61
C LYS A 63 13.31 -24.56 -0.10
N ARG A 64 12.04 -24.62 0.32
CA ARG A 64 11.41 -25.87 0.78
C ARG A 64 11.29 -26.90 -0.34
N MET A 65 10.96 -26.48 -1.56
CA MET A 65 10.93 -27.38 -2.72
C MET A 65 12.31 -27.96 -3.03
N LYS A 66 13.35 -27.10 -3.10
CA LYS A 66 14.72 -27.52 -3.37
C LYS A 66 15.23 -28.51 -2.32
N ASN A 67 15.02 -28.22 -1.04
CA ASN A 67 15.41 -29.13 0.05
C ASN A 67 14.70 -30.51 -0.06
N ARG A 68 13.44 -30.54 -0.50
CA ARG A 68 12.71 -31.81 -0.70
C ARG A 68 13.31 -32.61 -1.86
N GLU A 69 13.71 -31.93 -2.93
CA GLU A 69 14.33 -32.54 -4.10
C GLU A 69 15.74 -33.09 -3.80
N GLU A 70 16.57 -32.31 -3.10
CA GLU A 70 17.90 -32.75 -2.65
C GLU A 70 17.79 -34.00 -1.77
N ARG A 71 16.81 -34.04 -0.85
CA ARG A 71 16.56 -35.22 0.00
C ARG A 71 16.08 -36.44 -0.79
N SER A 72 15.28 -36.26 -1.85
CA SER A 72 14.89 -37.37 -2.71
C SER A 72 16.01 -37.87 -3.62
N LYS A 73 16.89 -36.96 -4.09
CA LYS A 73 18.08 -37.33 -4.88
C LYS A 73 19.05 -38.17 -4.04
N HIS A 74 19.31 -37.79 -2.79
CA HIS A 74 20.13 -38.60 -1.88
C HIS A 74 19.57 -40.01 -1.63
N PHE A 75 18.25 -40.18 -1.60
CA PHE A 75 17.63 -41.50 -1.43
C PHE A 75 17.80 -42.40 -2.67
N PHE A 76 17.78 -41.83 -3.87
CA PHE A 76 18.01 -42.56 -5.13
C PHE A 76 19.49 -42.82 -5.42
N ASP A 77 20.37 -41.89 -5.05
CA ASP A 77 21.83 -42.02 -5.17
C ASP A 77 22.41 -43.04 -4.17
N SER A 78 21.69 -43.31 -3.07
CA SER A 78 21.99 -44.37 -2.11
C SER A 78 21.20 -45.66 -2.32
N GLY A 79 20.69 -45.91 -3.54
CA GLY A 79 20.14 -47.21 -3.95
C GLY A 79 21.17 -48.35 -3.75
N PRO A 80 20.73 -49.59 -3.46
CA PRO A 80 21.48 -50.54 -2.67
C PRO A 80 22.87 -50.76 -3.23
N LEU A 81 23.88 -50.70 -2.34
CA LEU A 81 25.16 -51.38 -2.54
C LEU A 81 24.82 -52.81 -2.95
N MET A 82 24.80 -53.06 -4.25
CA MET A 82 25.08 -54.37 -4.80
C MET A 82 26.50 -54.62 -4.31
N GLU A 83 26.62 -55.38 -3.23
CA GLU A 83 27.88 -56.00 -2.87
C GLU A 83 28.42 -56.63 -4.16
N GLU A 84 29.59 -56.16 -4.55
CA GLU A 84 30.37 -56.70 -5.65
C GLU A 84 30.72 -58.15 -5.29
N ASP A 85 29.84 -59.09 -5.62
CA ASP A 85 30.24 -60.46 -5.84
C ASP A 85 30.39 -60.66 -7.35
N GLU A 86 31.63 -60.96 -7.72
CA GLU A 86 32.11 -61.33 -9.04
C GLU A 86 31.20 -62.39 -9.68
N ASP A 87 30.51 -62.04 -10.76
CA ASP A 87 30.53 -62.82 -12.00
C ASP A 87 29.85 -62.09 -13.16
N ILE A 88 30.63 -61.91 -14.22
CA ILE A 88 30.26 -61.25 -15.47
C ILE A 88 29.31 -62.16 -16.25
N ALA A 89 28.01 -61.88 -16.22
CA ALA A 89 27.09 -62.30 -17.29
C ALA A 89 25.85 -61.40 -17.36
N LEU A 90 25.66 -60.82 -18.56
CA LEU A 90 24.43 -60.23 -19.07
C LEU A 90 24.14 -58.76 -18.69
N TYR A 91 24.87 -57.88 -19.38
CA TYR A 91 24.34 -56.59 -19.84
C TYR A 91 23.04 -56.82 -20.64
N ASP A 92 21.88 -56.91 -19.97
CA ASP A 92 20.57 -56.50 -20.48
C ASP A 92 19.47 -56.71 -19.42
N ARG A 93 19.54 -55.97 -18.31
CA ARG A 93 18.36 -55.77 -17.47
C ARG A 93 17.90 -54.33 -17.62
N GLY A 94 17.34 -54.05 -18.80
CA GLY A 94 16.51 -52.86 -18.98
C GLY A 94 15.49 -52.75 -17.85
N PHE A 95 15.21 -51.51 -17.43
CA PHE A 95 14.19 -51.20 -16.42
C PHE A 95 12.97 -52.11 -16.61
N THR A 96 12.48 -52.75 -15.54
CA THR A 96 11.21 -53.49 -15.65
C THR A 96 10.12 -52.53 -16.15
N GLY A 97 9.14 -52.98 -16.93
CA GLY A 97 8.13 -52.10 -17.52
C GLY A 97 7.47 -51.16 -16.49
N ASP A 98 7.27 -51.63 -15.26
CA ASP A 98 6.77 -50.84 -14.13
C ASP A 98 7.77 -49.78 -13.63
N GLN A 99 9.08 -50.08 -13.64
CA GLN A 99 10.13 -49.12 -13.33
C GLN A 99 10.27 -48.03 -14.41
N LEU A 100 10.11 -48.39 -15.69
CA LEU A 100 10.16 -47.44 -16.79
C LEU A 100 8.97 -46.47 -16.74
N VAL A 101 7.77 -46.98 -16.45
CA VAL A 101 6.57 -46.15 -16.22
C VAL A 101 6.76 -45.22 -15.02
N LEU A 102 7.38 -45.69 -13.93
CA LEU A 102 7.65 -44.87 -12.75
C LEU A 102 8.68 -43.77 -13.01
N VAL A 103 9.71 -44.06 -13.83
CA VAL A 103 10.71 -43.06 -14.29
C VAL A 103 10.04 -42.04 -15.21
N GLU A 104 9.24 -42.48 -16.18
CA GLU A 104 8.52 -41.60 -17.10
C GLU A 104 7.53 -40.69 -16.37
N GLN A 105 6.74 -41.22 -15.42
CA GLN A 105 5.90 -40.41 -14.53
C GLN A 105 6.71 -39.43 -13.67
N ASN A 106 7.90 -39.81 -13.22
CA ASN A 106 8.80 -38.91 -12.51
C ASN A 106 9.28 -37.77 -13.42
N THR A 107 9.67 -38.08 -14.66
CA THR A 107 10.17 -37.07 -15.61
C THR A 107 9.11 -36.02 -15.95
N VAL A 108 7.87 -36.42 -16.18
CA VAL A 108 6.76 -35.48 -16.43
C VAL A 108 6.45 -34.62 -15.20
N MET A 109 6.46 -35.21 -13.99
CA MET A 109 6.31 -34.44 -12.74
C MET A 109 7.47 -33.48 -12.46
N VAL A 110 8.68 -33.82 -12.90
CA VAL A 110 9.87 -32.95 -12.77
C VAL A 110 9.76 -31.77 -13.72
N GLU A 111 9.34 -31.99 -14.97
CA GLU A 111 9.18 -30.92 -15.96
C GLU A 111 8.10 -29.91 -15.57
N GLU A 112 6.95 -30.38 -15.05
CA GLU A 112 5.91 -29.50 -14.51
C GLU A 112 6.40 -28.69 -13.30
N ARG A 113 7.18 -29.30 -12.40
CA ARG A 113 7.79 -28.59 -11.26
C ARG A 113 8.82 -27.57 -11.69
N GLU A 114 9.67 -27.86 -12.67
CA GLU A 114 10.64 -26.89 -13.20
C GLU A 114 9.94 -25.68 -13.82
N ARG A 115 8.79 -25.91 -14.47
CA ARG A 115 7.97 -24.83 -15.02
C ARG A 115 7.40 -23.94 -13.92
N GLU A 116 6.91 -24.53 -12.83
CA GLU A 116 6.43 -23.78 -11.66
C GLU A 116 7.55 -22.97 -10.99
N VAL A 117 8.72 -23.58 -10.79
CA VAL A 117 9.90 -22.90 -10.24
C VAL A 117 10.30 -21.71 -11.11
N ARG A 118 10.38 -21.89 -12.43
CA ARG A 118 10.66 -20.80 -13.38
C ARG A 118 9.65 -19.65 -13.26
N GLN A 119 8.36 -19.97 -13.13
CA GLN A 119 7.31 -18.95 -12.93
C GLN A 119 7.48 -18.18 -11.63
N ILE A 120 7.84 -18.84 -10.53
CA ILE A 120 8.06 -18.17 -9.25
C ILE A 120 9.29 -17.27 -9.32
N VAL A 121 10.40 -17.74 -9.91
CA VAL A 121 11.62 -16.93 -10.08
C VAL A 121 11.33 -15.69 -10.93
N GLN A 122 10.56 -15.83 -12.01
CA GLN A 122 10.16 -14.71 -12.84
C GLN A 122 9.28 -13.73 -12.05
N SER A 123 8.30 -14.22 -11.30
CA SER A 123 7.47 -13.37 -10.43
C SER A 123 8.31 -12.61 -9.38
N ILE A 124 9.34 -13.22 -8.79
CA ILE A 124 10.25 -12.55 -7.86
C ILE A 124 11.02 -11.43 -8.56
N SER A 125 11.44 -11.66 -9.81
CA SER A 125 12.13 -10.66 -10.63
C SER A 125 11.22 -9.47 -10.93
N ASP A 126 9.99 -9.72 -11.38
CA ASP A 126 8.99 -8.69 -11.67
C ASP A 126 8.70 -7.84 -10.42
N LEU A 127 8.50 -8.49 -9.27
CA LEU A 127 8.29 -7.79 -8.00
C LEU A 127 9.49 -6.96 -7.54
N ASN A 128 10.71 -7.35 -7.94
CA ASN A 128 11.91 -6.58 -7.66
C ASN A 128 11.98 -5.29 -8.47
N GLU A 129 11.52 -5.33 -9.73
CA GLU A 129 11.36 -4.14 -10.57
C GLU A 129 10.34 -3.19 -9.95
N ILE A 130 9.16 -3.71 -9.58
CA ILE A 130 8.11 -2.96 -8.87
C ILE A 130 8.67 -2.35 -7.57
N PHE A 131 9.44 -3.11 -6.80
CA PHE A 131 10.03 -2.64 -5.55
C PHE A 131 10.96 -1.45 -5.75
N ARG A 132 11.84 -1.48 -6.76
CA ARG A 132 12.75 -0.35 -7.07
C ARG A 132 11.97 0.88 -7.51
N ASP A 133 10.95 0.66 -8.33
CA ASP A 133 10.07 1.70 -8.83
C ASP A 133 9.27 2.40 -7.73
N LEU A 134 8.82 1.65 -6.72
CA LEU A 134 8.11 2.20 -5.56
C LEU A 134 9.04 2.81 -4.53
N ALA A 135 10.26 2.28 -4.37
CA ALA A 135 11.25 2.83 -3.45
C ALA A 135 11.58 4.29 -3.77
N GLY A 136 11.63 4.66 -5.06
CA GLY A 136 11.77 6.07 -5.46
C GLY A 136 10.64 6.98 -4.96
N LEU A 137 9.39 6.48 -4.97
CA LEU A 137 8.21 7.23 -4.50
C LEU A 137 8.12 7.35 -2.97
N VAL A 138 8.74 6.42 -2.24
CA VAL A 138 8.76 6.43 -0.77
C VAL A 138 9.89 7.33 -0.25
N VAL A 139 11.02 7.42 -0.94
CA VAL A 139 12.19 8.22 -0.51
C VAL A 139 11.97 9.73 -0.67
N GLU A 140 11.13 10.17 -1.63
CA GLU A 140 10.84 11.60 -1.85
C GLU A 140 9.94 12.24 -0.77
N GLN A 141 9.31 11.43 0.08
CA GLN A 141 8.51 11.92 1.21
C GLN A 141 9.24 11.52 2.49
N GLY A 142 9.60 12.50 3.31
CA GLY A 142 10.30 12.27 4.58
C GLY A 142 9.65 11.19 5.43
N THR A 143 10.44 10.63 6.34
CA THR A 143 10.05 9.55 7.27
C THR A 143 8.66 9.77 7.88
N VAL A 144 8.00 8.67 8.23
CA VAL A 144 6.63 8.58 8.81
C VAL A 144 6.29 9.67 9.87
N LEU A 145 7.29 10.28 10.52
CA LEU A 145 7.15 11.43 11.42
C LEU A 145 6.47 12.66 10.77
N ASP A 146 6.79 13.01 9.52
CA ASP A 146 6.23 14.20 8.84
C ASP A 146 4.69 14.12 8.70
N ARG A 147 4.14 12.90 8.74
CA ARG A 147 2.70 12.62 8.63
C ARG A 147 1.93 12.94 9.91
N ILE A 148 2.56 12.79 11.07
CA ILE A 148 1.97 13.17 12.36
C ILE A 148 1.97 14.68 12.45
N ASP A 149 3.10 15.31 12.14
CA ASP A 149 3.23 16.77 12.17
C ASP A 149 2.24 17.43 11.21
N PHE A 150 2.01 16.90 10.00
CA PHE A 150 1.00 17.43 9.06
C PHE A 150 -0.43 17.37 9.60
N ASN A 151 -0.88 16.22 10.11
CA ASN A 151 -2.25 16.07 10.62
C ASN A 151 -2.48 16.91 11.87
N VAL A 152 -1.45 17.03 12.71
CA VAL A 152 -1.46 17.87 13.91
C VAL A 152 -1.43 19.36 13.53
N GLU A 153 -0.60 19.77 12.58
CA GLU A 153 -0.49 21.14 12.08
C GLU A 153 -1.79 21.58 11.42
N GLN A 154 -2.38 20.76 10.55
CA GLN A 154 -3.66 21.11 9.91
C GLN A 154 -4.81 21.20 10.92
N SER A 155 -4.81 20.36 11.95
CA SER A 155 -5.78 20.44 13.04
C SER A 155 -5.56 21.69 13.89
N CYS A 156 -4.31 22.06 14.16
CA CYS A 156 -3.92 23.29 14.85
C CYS A 156 -4.40 24.53 14.10
N VAL A 157 -4.09 24.63 12.80
CA VAL A 157 -4.49 25.75 11.94
C VAL A 157 -6.01 25.91 11.89
N LYS A 158 -6.76 24.82 11.68
CA LYS A 158 -8.23 24.85 11.67
C LYS A 158 -8.81 25.31 13.01
N THR A 159 -8.21 24.92 14.12
CA THR A 159 -8.65 25.32 15.46
C THR A 159 -8.35 26.80 15.73
N GLU A 160 -7.20 27.30 15.30
CA GLU A 160 -6.82 28.71 15.41
C GLU A 160 -7.73 29.62 14.55
N GLU A 161 -8.04 29.22 13.32
CA GLU A 161 -9.01 29.94 12.47
C GLU A 161 -10.40 29.95 13.08
N GLY A 162 -10.86 28.81 13.63
CA GLY A 162 -12.11 28.71 14.37
C GLY A 162 -12.15 29.67 15.57
N LEU A 163 -11.06 29.77 16.32
CA LEU A 163 -10.93 30.71 17.45
C LEU A 163 -11.01 32.17 16.98
N LYS A 164 -10.35 32.54 15.88
CA LYS A 164 -10.42 33.89 15.29
C LYS A 164 -11.85 34.25 14.86
N GLN A 165 -12.57 33.31 14.27
CA GLN A 165 -13.98 33.49 13.89
C GLN A 165 -14.87 33.70 15.12
N LEU A 166 -14.66 32.90 16.19
CA LEU A 166 -15.39 33.06 17.46
C LEU A 166 -15.11 34.41 18.12
N GLN A 167 -13.85 34.86 18.17
CA GLN A 167 -13.51 36.18 18.70
C GLN A 167 -14.13 37.33 17.91
N LYS A 168 -14.12 37.25 16.57
CA LYS A 168 -14.82 38.23 15.72
C LYS A 168 -16.32 38.24 16.03
N ALA A 169 -16.94 37.07 16.11
CA ALA A 169 -18.36 36.95 16.43
C ALA A 169 -18.70 37.58 17.80
N GLU A 170 -17.88 37.34 18.83
CA GLU A 170 -18.05 37.95 20.15
C GLU A 170 -17.93 39.48 20.10
N GLN A 171 -16.92 40.01 19.39
CA GLN A 171 -16.75 41.45 19.21
C GLN A 171 -17.95 42.09 18.49
N TYR A 172 -18.45 41.45 17.43
CA TYR A 172 -19.66 41.88 16.74
C TYR A 172 -20.87 41.87 17.68
N GLN A 173 -21.05 40.81 18.48
CA GLN A 173 -22.18 40.69 19.41
C GLN A 173 -22.13 41.79 20.49
N LYS A 174 -20.94 42.07 21.06
CA LYS A 174 -20.75 43.13 22.07
C LYS A 174 -21.00 44.52 21.50
N LYS A 175 -20.59 44.78 20.26
CA LYS A 175 -20.82 46.06 19.57
C LYS A 175 -22.31 46.25 19.24
N ASN A 176 -22.97 45.21 18.74
CA ASN A 176 -24.41 45.25 18.45
C ASN A 176 -25.25 45.51 19.71
N ARG A 177 -24.88 44.90 20.85
CA ARG A 177 -25.60 45.11 22.11
C ARG A 177 -25.57 46.58 22.56
N LYS A 178 -24.43 47.28 22.39
CA LYS A 178 -24.32 48.71 22.67
C LYS A 178 -25.13 49.56 21.69
N MET A 179 -25.08 49.23 20.41
CA MET A 179 -25.86 49.93 19.37
C MET A 179 -27.37 49.80 19.62
N LEU A 180 -27.84 48.63 20.04
CA LEU A 180 -29.25 48.38 20.34
C LEU A 180 -29.73 49.23 21.53
N VAL A 181 -28.92 49.36 22.59
CA VAL A 181 -29.23 50.25 23.73
C VAL A 181 -29.30 51.72 23.31
N ILE A 182 -28.34 52.18 22.49
CA ILE A 182 -28.35 53.56 21.98
C ILE A 182 -29.60 53.81 21.14
N LEU A 183 -29.96 52.88 20.26
CA LEU A 183 -31.16 52.97 19.43
C LEU A 183 -32.44 53.07 20.29
N ILE A 184 -32.59 52.21 21.31
CA ILE A 184 -33.72 52.29 22.24
C ILE A 184 -33.77 53.65 22.96
N LEU A 185 -32.63 54.14 23.45
CA LEU A 185 -32.57 55.42 24.15
C LEU A 185 -32.95 56.60 23.24
N THR A 186 -32.48 56.60 21.99
CA THR A 186 -32.89 57.62 21.00
C THR A 186 -34.39 57.58 20.71
N VAL A 187 -35.00 56.39 20.60
CA VAL A 187 -36.44 56.26 20.38
C VAL A 187 -37.23 56.83 21.57
N ILE A 188 -36.81 56.54 22.81
CA ILE A 188 -37.44 57.08 24.02
C ILE A 188 -37.39 58.61 24.04
N VAL A 189 -36.23 59.20 23.75
CA VAL A 189 -36.07 60.66 23.72
C VAL A 189 -36.97 61.30 22.68
N VAL A 190 -37.06 60.73 21.47
CA VAL A 190 -37.97 61.22 20.41
C VAL A 190 -39.43 61.17 20.87
N VAL A 191 -39.86 60.07 21.49
CA VAL A 191 -41.22 59.93 22.02
C VAL A 191 -41.50 60.99 23.10
N LEU A 192 -40.57 61.23 24.02
CA LEU A 192 -40.73 62.26 25.06
C LEU A 192 -40.84 63.67 24.49
N ILE A 193 -40.05 64.00 23.46
CA ILE A 193 -40.12 65.29 22.78
C ILE A 193 -41.49 65.47 22.11
N LEU A 194 -41.99 64.45 21.41
CA LEU A 194 -43.31 64.48 20.77
C LEU A 194 -44.44 64.70 21.79
N ILE A 195 -44.36 64.02 22.94
CA ILE A 195 -45.33 64.21 24.04
C ILE A 195 -45.24 65.64 24.59
N LEU A 196 -44.05 66.17 24.81
CA LEU A 196 -43.87 67.51 25.35
C LEU A 196 -44.41 68.59 24.41
N PHE A 197 -44.18 68.46 23.09
CA PHE A 197 -44.78 69.35 22.10
C PHE A 197 -46.30 69.19 22.00
N GLY A 198 -46.81 67.95 22.05
CA GLY A 198 -48.24 67.67 22.01
C GLY A 198 -49.00 68.05 23.28
N THR A 199 -48.32 68.26 24.41
CA THR A 199 -48.92 68.70 25.68
C THR A 199 -48.76 70.20 25.94
N LYS A 200 -47.81 70.86 25.25
CA LYS A 200 -47.64 72.32 25.28
C LYS A 200 -48.46 73.07 24.23
N PHE A 201 -49.15 72.34 23.36
CA PHE A 201 -50.26 72.83 22.54
C PHE A 201 -51.57 72.32 23.11
#